data_AF-A0A554GAE7-F1
#
_entry.id   AF-A0A554GAE7-F1
#
_cell.length_a   1.000
_cell.length_b   1.000
_cell.length_c   1.000
_cell.angle_alpha   90.00
_cell.angle_beta   90.00
_cell.angle_gamma   90.00
#
_symmetry.space_group_name_H-M   'P 1'
#
loop_
_entity.id
_entity.type
_entity.pdbx_description
1 polymer ?
#
loop_
_entity_poly.entity_id
_entity_poly.type
_entity_poly.pdbx_seq_one_letter_code
_entity_poly.pdbx_strand_id
1 'polypeptide(L)'
;MRSPFRPLLLASCVAALTACGGDAAPPAPDETPQEQADPCAPHGHLHREPDADWCHCDRGYLATEQGLSCVTDPHYVPRDGFDFGDNGAHACWHVANGPFATVTATPERQPRVDDFHTHYTVQLRPEHGLSVGTFSFKAWATGDFVLYLSTPDIPVTVKEGERVLEPVGTQATGPFCDGLKQMVGYELTDKVQYTVTFGPTANTGLGLVIEHLQ
;
A
#
# COMPACT_ATOMS: atom_id res chain seq x y z
N MET A 1 -13.85 -9.48 -50.69
CA MET A 1 -13.04 -10.68 -51.01
C MET A 1 -13.69 -11.87 -50.34
N ARG A 2 -13.98 -12.92 -51.11
CA ARG A 2 -14.77 -14.11 -50.71
C ARG A 2 -13.83 -15.23 -50.23
N SER A 3 -14.15 -15.78 -49.05
CA SER A 3 -13.95 -17.19 -48.60
C SER A 3 -12.50 -17.76 -48.56
N PRO A 4 -12.22 -18.90 -47.87
CA PRO A 4 -13.17 -19.91 -47.37
C PRO A 4 -12.95 -20.49 -45.96
N PHE A 5 -14.07 -20.94 -45.40
CA PHE A 5 -14.22 -22.09 -44.49
C PHE A 5 -13.49 -23.35 -44.97
N ARG A 6 -12.96 -24.17 -44.05
CA ARG A 6 -12.81 -25.63 -44.24
C ARG A 6 -13.14 -26.43 -42.98
N PRO A 7 -13.65 -27.67 -43.13
CA PRO A 7 -14.50 -28.36 -42.15
C PRO A 7 -13.81 -29.54 -41.45
N LEU A 8 -14.59 -30.15 -40.55
CA LEU A 8 -14.39 -31.38 -39.76
C LEU A 8 -13.51 -32.49 -40.37
N LEU A 9 -12.81 -33.19 -39.49
CA LEU A 9 -12.60 -34.64 -39.58
C LEU A 9 -12.97 -35.30 -38.23
N LEU A 10 -14.11 -35.98 -38.24
CA LEU A 10 -14.49 -37.02 -37.28
C LEU A 10 -13.70 -38.28 -37.61
N ALA A 11 -13.01 -38.85 -36.62
CA ALA A 11 -12.53 -40.22 -36.67
C ALA A 11 -12.98 -40.94 -35.39
N SER A 12 -14.07 -41.68 -35.55
CA SER A 12 -14.60 -42.67 -34.63
C SER A 12 -13.78 -43.96 -34.72
N CYS A 13 -13.24 -44.45 -33.59
CA CYS A 13 -12.74 -45.83 -33.46
C CYS A 13 -13.14 -46.42 -32.10
N VAL A 14 -14.16 -47.27 -32.18
CA VAL A 14 -14.37 -48.58 -31.53
C VAL A 14 -13.76 -48.83 -30.14
N ALA A 15 -14.67 -49.12 -29.20
CA ALA A 15 -14.42 -49.63 -27.87
C ALA A 15 -13.72 -51.00 -27.85
N ALA A 16 -12.72 -51.15 -26.98
CA ALA A 16 -12.27 -52.44 -26.49
C ALA A 16 -12.64 -52.55 -25.00
N LEU A 17 -13.63 -53.40 -24.70
CA LEU A 17 -13.93 -53.87 -23.36
C LEU A 17 -12.82 -54.85 -22.94
N THR A 18 -12.07 -54.52 -21.89
CA THR A 18 -11.33 -55.50 -21.10
C THR A 18 -11.75 -55.37 -19.64
N ALA A 19 -12.11 -56.50 -19.06
CA ALA A 19 -12.66 -56.65 -17.73
C ALA A 19 -11.57 -56.97 -16.71
N CYS A 20 -11.80 -56.50 -15.47
CA CYS A 20 -11.32 -56.99 -14.18
C CYS A 20 -9.80 -57.06 -13.91
N GLY A 21 -9.35 -56.16 -13.04
CA GLY A 21 -8.11 -56.31 -12.27
C GLY A 21 -8.05 -55.23 -11.20
N GLY A 22 -8.35 -55.60 -9.95
CA GLY A 22 -8.30 -54.67 -8.83
C GLY A 22 -6.88 -54.21 -8.57
N ASP A 23 -6.74 -52.91 -8.36
CA ASP A 23 -6.05 -52.32 -7.22
C ASP A 23 -6.57 -50.89 -7.17
N ALA A 24 -7.34 -50.57 -6.12
CA ALA A 24 -7.75 -49.20 -5.89
C ALA A 24 -6.47 -48.38 -5.74
N ALA A 25 -6.22 -47.46 -6.67
CA ALA A 25 -5.19 -46.46 -6.49
C ALA A 25 -5.42 -45.80 -5.12
N PRO A 26 -4.38 -45.66 -4.28
CA PRO A 26 -4.53 -44.93 -3.03
C PRO A 26 -5.14 -43.56 -3.35
N PRO A 27 -6.06 -43.05 -2.51
CA PRO A 27 -6.60 -41.72 -2.74
C PRO A 27 -5.42 -40.76 -2.91
N ALA A 28 -5.48 -39.94 -3.96
CA ALA A 28 -4.52 -38.87 -4.15
C ALA A 28 -4.41 -38.12 -2.81
N PRO A 29 -3.20 -37.79 -2.32
CA PRO A 29 -3.08 -36.96 -1.14
C PRO A 29 -3.93 -35.71 -1.38
N ASP A 30 -4.72 -35.32 -0.38
CA ASP A 30 -5.46 -34.06 -0.39
C ASP A 30 -4.50 -32.94 -0.82
N GLU A 31 -4.58 -32.53 -2.08
CA GLU A 31 -3.95 -31.31 -2.57
C GLU A 31 -4.80 -30.14 -2.07
N THR A 32 -4.92 -30.00 -0.74
CA THR A 32 -5.06 -28.66 -0.19
C THR A 32 -3.87 -27.88 -0.73
N PRO A 33 -4.07 -26.77 -1.46
CA PRO A 33 -2.96 -25.92 -1.86
C PRO A 33 -2.17 -25.61 -0.59
N GLN A 34 -0.96 -26.14 -0.47
CA GLN A 34 -0.07 -25.73 0.61
C GLN A 34 0.10 -24.24 0.41
N GLU A 35 -0.41 -23.46 1.35
CA GLU A 35 -0.18 -22.03 1.41
C GLU A 35 1.34 -21.84 1.42
N GLN A 36 1.88 -21.47 0.26
CA GLN A 36 3.31 -21.36 0.08
C GLN A 36 3.76 -20.23 0.99
N ALA A 37 4.55 -20.57 2.00
CA ALA A 37 5.04 -19.62 2.99
C ALA A 37 5.66 -18.41 2.29
N ASP A 38 5.37 -17.22 2.81
CA ASP A 38 5.91 -15.97 2.27
C ASP A 38 7.45 -16.01 2.37
N PRO A 39 8.19 -16.00 1.23
CA PRO A 39 9.64 -16.11 1.23
C PRO A 39 10.35 -14.85 1.76
N CYS A 40 9.61 -13.75 1.92
CA CYS A 40 10.10 -12.50 2.49
C CYS A 40 10.01 -12.49 4.02
N ALA A 41 9.17 -13.36 4.60
CA ALA A 41 9.03 -13.48 6.04
C ALA A 41 10.32 -14.01 6.70
N PRO A 42 10.65 -13.59 7.94
CA PRO A 42 9.87 -12.71 8.82
C PRO A 42 10.24 -11.22 8.70
N HIS A 43 11.04 -10.83 7.71
CA HIS A 43 11.66 -9.51 7.60
C HIS A 43 11.13 -8.72 6.41
N GLY A 44 9.89 -8.99 6.03
CA GLY A 44 9.22 -8.43 4.88
C GLY A 44 8.01 -9.26 4.47
N HIS A 45 7.40 -8.85 3.36
CA HIS A 45 6.28 -9.55 2.75
C HIS A 45 6.34 -9.52 1.23
N LEU A 46 5.71 -10.51 0.61
CA LEU A 46 5.70 -10.71 -0.83
C LEU A 46 4.64 -9.85 -1.51
N HIS A 47 5.07 -9.08 -2.50
CA HIS A 47 4.20 -8.52 -3.52
C HIS A 47 4.15 -9.46 -4.72
N ARG A 48 2.93 -9.72 -5.19
CA ARG A 48 2.69 -10.50 -6.40
C ARG A 48 2.22 -9.57 -7.51
N GLU A 49 3.06 -9.37 -8.52
CA GLU A 49 2.77 -8.54 -9.68
C GLU A 49 2.72 -9.40 -10.94
N PRO A 50 2.03 -8.94 -12.02
CA PRO A 50 1.97 -9.70 -13.27
C PRO A 50 3.34 -10.02 -13.90
N ASP A 51 4.32 -9.14 -13.71
CA ASP A 51 5.63 -9.23 -14.35
C ASP A 51 6.67 -9.98 -13.49
N ALA A 52 6.64 -9.79 -12.18
CA ALA A 52 7.51 -10.50 -11.23
C ALA A 52 7.05 -10.27 -9.78
N ASP A 53 7.12 -11.33 -8.97
CA ASP A 53 7.00 -11.22 -7.53
C ASP A 53 8.24 -10.51 -6.95
N TRP A 54 8.06 -9.76 -5.85
CA TRP A 54 9.16 -9.07 -5.18
C TRP A 54 8.89 -8.88 -3.68
N CYS A 55 9.95 -8.85 -2.87
CA CYS A 55 9.88 -8.62 -1.44
C CYS A 55 9.92 -7.13 -1.09
N HIS A 56 8.91 -6.66 -0.38
CA HIS A 56 9.02 -5.46 0.43
C HIS A 56 9.64 -5.86 1.76
N CYS A 57 10.88 -5.45 1.99
CA CYS A 57 11.61 -5.78 3.21
C CYS A 57 11.40 -4.73 4.30
N ASP A 58 11.29 -5.19 5.53
CA ASP A 58 11.19 -4.34 6.71
C ASP A 58 12.45 -3.48 6.86
N ARG A 59 12.34 -2.39 7.62
CA ARG A 59 13.49 -1.52 7.90
C ARG A 59 14.65 -2.29 8.52
N GLY A 60 15.84 -2.01 7.99
CA GLY A 60 17.06 -2.74 8.30
C GLY A 60 17.28 -4.00 7.48
N TYR A 61 16.42 -4.24 6.48
CA TYR A 61 16.58 -5.32 5.51
C TYR A 61 16.46 -4.82 4.08
N LEU A 62 17.17 -5.47 3.17
CA LEU A 62 17.13 -5.24 1.73
C LEU A 62 16.66 -6.50 1.02
N ALA A 63 15.92 -6.31 -0.07
CA ALA A 63 15.63 -7.40 -0.97
C ALA A 63 16.94 -7.91 -1.59
N THR A 64 17.12 -9.23 -1.61
CA THR A 64 18.23 -9.87 -2.36
C THR A 64 18.18 -9.52 -3.84
N GLU A 65 19.27 -9.75 -4.58
CA GLU A 65 19.30 -9.52 -6.04
C GLU A 65 18.21 -10.29 -6.79
N GLN A 66 17.80 -11.46 -6.28
CA GLN A 66 16.72 -12.27 -6.83
C GLN A 66 15.32 -11.75 -6.43
N GLY A 67 15.24 -10.74 -5.58
CA GLY A 67 14.00 -10.07 -5.17
C GLY A 67 13.10 -10.86 -4.24
N LEU A 68 13.43 -12.11 -3.88
CA LEU A 68 12.53 -13.04 -3.18
C LEU A 68 13.03 -13.46 -1.79
N SER A 69 13.84 -12.63 -1.14
CA SER A 69 14.15 -12.76 0.29
C SER A 69 14.69 -11.45 0.84
N CYS A 70 14.58 -11.28 2.15
CA CYS A 70 15.05 -10.11 2.88
C CYS A 70 16.30 -10.44 3.70
N VAL A 71 17.38 -9.73 3.43
CA VAL A 71 18.67 -9.87 4.15
C VAL A 71 18.97 -8.60 4.90
N THR A 72 19.68 -8.71 6.03
CA THR A 72 20.05 -7.53 6.82
C THR A 72 20.83 -6.53 5.96
N ASP A 73 20.42 -5.27 6.01
CA ASP A 73 21.12 -4.17 5.38
C ASP A 73 22.40 -3.86 6.18
N PRO A 74 23.61 -4.08 5.61
CA PRO A 74 24.86 -3.81 6.31
C PRO A 74 25.12 -2.31 6.53
N HIS A 75 24.37 -1.44 5.85
CA HIS A 75 24.47 0.01 5.96
C HIS A 75 23.38 0.62 6.83
N TYR A 76 22.42 -0.20 7.29
CA TYR A 76 21.39 0.27 8.18
C TYR A 76 21.97 0.58 9.57
N VAL A 77 21.73 1.81 10.00
CA VAL A 77 21.99 2.26 11.37
C VAL A 77 20.64 2.36 12.06
N PRO A 78 20.34 1.49 13.06
CA PRO A 78 19.15 1.63 13.88
C PRO A 78 19.05 3.03 14.46
N ARG A 79 17.86 3.61 14.42
CA ARG A 79 17.55 4.90 15.03
C ARG A 79 16.47 4.70 16.07
N ASP A 80 16.58 5.42 17.19
CA ASP A 80 15.53 5.46 18.20
C ASP A 80 14.45 6.45 17.76
N GLY A 81 13.24 5.95 17.52
CA GLY A 81 12.10 6.76 17.10
C GLY A 81 12.13 7.20 15.63
N PHE A 82 11.24 8.14 15.30
CA PHE A 82 11.09 8.72 13.97
C PHE A 82 11.66 10.14 13.95
N ASP A 83 12.54 10.42 12.99
CA ASP A 83 13.11 11.76 12.81
C ASP A 83 12.17 12.59 11.91
N PHE A 84 11.51 13.60 12.48
CA PHE A 84 10.64 14.51 11.74
C PHE A 84 11.39 15.65 11.02
N GLY A 85 12.72 15.56 10.90
CA GLY A 85 13.55 16.52 10.16
C GLY A 85 13.44 17.93 10.71
N ASP A 86 12.91 18.85 9.89
CA ASP A 86 12.75 20.26 10.27
C ASP A 86 11.53 20.53 11.19
N ASN A 87 10.93 19.48 11.75
CA ASN A 87 9.76 19.51 12.61
C ASN A 87 8.50 20.11 11.94
N GLY A 88 8.41 20.04 10.61
CA GLY A 88 7.26 20.49 9.83
C GLY A 88 7.32 21.96 9.40
N ALA A 89 8.48 22.62 9.54
CA ALA A 89 8.65 24.00 9.10
C ALA A 89 8.42 24.16 7.59
N HIS A 90 8.98 23.26 6.79
CA HIS A 90 8.82 23.23 5.34
C HIS A 90 7.38 22.87 4.94
N ALA A 91 6.79 21.82 5.53
CA ALA A 91 5.38 21.49 5.28
C ALA A 91 4.44 22.67 5.60
N CYS A 92 4.73 23.41 6.68
CA CYS A 92 3.96 24.60 7.03
C CYS A 92 4.09 25.72 5.99
N TRP A 93 5.24 25.86 5.34
CA TRP A 93 5.40 26.84 4.26
C TRP A 93 4.39 26.59 3.13
N HIS A 94 4.11 25.33 2.78
CA HIS A 94 3.13 24.96 1.76
C HIS A 94 1.68 25.32 2.14
N VAL A 95 1.34 25.40 3.43
CA VAL A 95 0.02 25.85 3.88
C VAL A 95 -0.28 27.28 3.41
N ALA A 96 0.72 28.15 3.39
CA ALA A 96 0.56 29.56 3.03
C ALA A 96 0.91 29.86 1.57
N ASN A 97 1.79 29.05 0.96
CA ASN A 97 2.37 29.36 -0.35
C ASN A 97 1.99 28.36 -1.45
N GLY A 98 1.40 27.23 -1.09
CA GLY A 98 1.05 26.15 -1.99
C GLY A 98 2.28 25.39 -2.51
N PRO A 99 2.14 24.61 -3.59
CA PRO A 99 0.91 24.39 -4.38
C PRO A 99 -0.31 23.95 -3.56
N PHE A 100 -1.50 24.32 -4.03
CA PHE A 100 -2.78 23.99 -3.41
C PHE A 100 -3.58 23.04 -4.30
N ALA A 101 -4.19 22.04 -3.68
CA ALA A 101 -5.11 21.14 -4.34
C ALA A 101 -6.34 20.88 -3.45
N THR A 102 -7.46 20.53 -4.07
CA THR A 102 -8.66 20.08 -3.35
C THR A 102 -9.06 18.72 -3.89
N VAL A 103 -9.32 17.78 -2.98
CA VAL A 103 -9.71 16.42 -3.32
C VAL A 103 -10.94 16.03 -2.51
N THR A 104 -11.87 15.34 -3.16
CA THR A 104 -13.06 14.79 -2.48
C THR A 104 -12.87 13.30 -2.33
N ALA A 105 -12.98 12.82 -1.11
CA ALA A 105 -12.79 11.40 -0.82
C ALA A 105 -13.95 10.56 -1.37
N THR A 106 -13.64 9.33 -1.80
CA THR A 106 -14.64 8.36 -2.27
C THR A 106 -14.65 7.11 -1.39
N PRO A 107 -15.62 6.20 -1.55
CA PRO A 107 -15.56 4.87 -0.95
C PRO A 107 -14.40 4.03 -1.48
N GLU A 108 -13.98 4.26 -2.73
CA GLU A 108 -12.89 3.56 -3.40
C GLU A 108 -11.53 4.21 -3.11
N ARG A 109 -10.44 3.58 -3.59
CA ARG A 109 -9.06 4.10 -3.49
C ARG A 109 -8.78 5.28 -4.43
N GLN A 110 -9.80 6.03 -4.82
CA GLN A 110 -9.68 7.19 -5.71
C GLN A 110 -10.21 8.44 -4.98
N PRO A 111 -9.66 9.63 -5.22
CA PRO A 111 -8.56 9.95 -6.13
C PRO A 111 -7.18 9.51 -5.61
N ARG A 112 -6.16 9.68 -6.47
CA ARG A 112 -4.75 9.62 -6.09
C ARG A 112 -4.34 10.94 -5.42
N VAL A 113 -3.70 10.89 -4.26
CA VAL A 113 -3.22 12.03 -3.48
C VAL A 113 -1.76 11.77 -3.13
N ASP A 114 -0.86 12.14 -4.02
CA ASP A 114 0.58 11.89 -3.86
C ASP A 114 1.46 12.89 -4.63
N ASP A 115 0.97 14.11 -4.81
CA ASP A 115 1.84 15.23 -5.09
C ASP A 115 2.48 15.70 -3.78
N PHE A 116 3.81 15.72 -3.75
CA PHE A 116 4.58 16.14 -2.58
C PHE A 116 4.61 17.65 -2.51
N HIS A 117 5.01 18.23 -1.37
CA HIS A 117 5.10 19.67 -1.23
C HIS A 117 3.78 20.40 -1.56
N THR A 118 2.64 19.72 -1.40
CA THR A 118 1.32 20.21 -1.79
C THR A 118 0.41 20.26 -0.57
N HIS A 119 -0.25 21.41 -0.36
CA HIS A 119 -1.29 21.53 0.63
C HIS A 119 -2.65 21.15 0.04
N TYR A 120 -3.11 19.96 0.42
CA TYR A 120 -4.41 19.44 0.07
C TYR A 120 -5.49 19.91 1.04
N THR A 121 -6.59 20.43 0.51
CA THR A 121 -7.88 20.45 1.19
C THR A 121 -8.62 19.16 0.87
N VAL A 122 -8.67 18.24 1.84
CA VAL A 122 -9.39 16.97 1.72
C VAL A 122 -10.82 17.18 2.19
N GLN A 123 -11.79 16.91 1.32
CA GLN A 123 -13.21 16.87 1.65
C GLN A 123 -13.61 15.44 1.98
N LEU A 124 -14.04 15.21 3.22
CA LEU A 124 -14.44 13.89 3.70
C LEU A 124 -15.91 13.62 3.34
N ARG A 125 -16.22 12.37 3.04
CA ARG A 125 -17.57 11.92 2.69
C ARG A 125 -18.34 11.52 3.94
N PRO A 126 -19.66 11.75 4.01
CA PRO A 126 -20.47 11.25 5.11
C PRO A 126 -20.58 9.73 5.07
N GLU A 127 -20.46 9.07 6.21
CA GLU A 127 -20.66 7.64 6.41
C GLU A 127 -21.19 7.39 7.83
N HIS A 128 -22.34 6.72 7.94
CA HIS A 128 -22.98 6.35 9.22
C HIS A 128 -23.10 7.51 10.25
N GLY A 129 -23.33 8.73 9.79
CA GLY A 129 -23.49 9.93 10.64
C GLY A 129 -22.18 10.62 11.04
N LEU A 130 -21.03 10.10 10.59
CA LEU A 130 -19.71 10.71 10.70
C LEU A 130 -19.15 10.97 9.29
N SER A 131 -17.89 11.39 9.21
CA SER A 131 -17.16 11.61 7.97
C SER A 131 -15.94 10.69 7.91
N VAL A 132 -15.72 10.13 6.72
CA VAL A 132 -14.61 9.24 6.38
C VAL A 132 -14.02 9.70 5.06
N GLY A 133 -12.75 9.43 4.79
CA GLY A 133 -12.21 9.60 3.46
C GLY A 133 -11.16 8.57 3.12
N THR A 134 -11.26 7.96 1.94
CA THR A 134 -10.28 7.01 1.42
C THR A 134 -9.67 7.55 0.14
N PHE A 135 -8.36 7.35 -0.03
CA PHE A 135 -7.62 7.72 -1.23
C PHE A 135 -6.45 6.76 -1.47
N SER A 136 -5.90 6.82 -2.67
CA SER A 136 -4.65 6.14 -2.98
C SER A 136 -3.46 7.09 -2.85
N PHE A 137 -2.38 6.60 -2.25
CA PHE A 137 -1.07 7.25 -2.21
C PHE A 137 -0.04 6.30 -2.83
N LYS A 138 0.75 6.74 -3.81
CA LYS A 138 1.88 5.94 -4.32
C LYS A 138 3.19 6.60 -3.92
N ALA A 139 4.00 5.88 -3.14
CA ALA A 139 5.34 6.33 -2.80
C ALA A 139 6.23 6.36 -4.07
N TRP A 140 7.06 7.39 -4.18
CA TRP A 140 8.01 7.59 -5.29
C TRP A 140 9.46 7.25 -4.91
N ALA A 141 9.69 6.97 -3.64
CA ALA A 141 10.96 6.62 -3.05
C ALA A 141 10.71 5.66 -1.88
N THR A 142 11.73 4.87 -1.54
CA THR A 142 11.76 4.12 -0.29
C THR A 142 12.36 5.01 0.79
N GLY A 143 11.68 5.15 1.93
CA GLY A 143 12.18 5.98 3.02
C GLY A 143 11.10 6.47 3.98
N ASP A 144 11.44 7.52 4.71
CA ASP A 144 10.61 8.13 5.74
C ASP A 144 9.63 9.13 5.08
N PHE A 145 8.33 8.91 5.25
CA PHE A 145 7.26 9.80 4.79
C PHE A 145 6.48 10.35 5.98
N VAL A 146 6.02 11.59 5.87
CA VAL A 146 5.22 12.23 6.93
C VAL A 146 3.91 12.74 6.35
N LEU A 147 2.80 12.32 6.97
CA LEU A 147 1.49 12.94 6.79
C LEU A 147 1.33 14.05 7.83
N TYR A 148 1.29 15.30 7.38
CA TYR A 148 1.00 16.45 8.21
C TYR A 148 -0.48 16.77 8.15
N LEU A 149 -1.16 16.77 9.29
CA LEU A 149 -2.60 16.92 9.41
C LEU A 149 -2.95 18.25 10.09
N SER A 150 -3.99 18.93 9.62
CA SER A 150 -4.48 20.18 10.22
C SER A 150 -5.12 20.02 11.60
N THR A 151 -5.31 18.79 12.05
CA THR A 151 -5.88 18.44 13.37
C THR A 151 -5.35 17.08 13.82
N PRO A 152 -5.14 16.86 15.13
CA PRO A 152 -4.84 15.54 15.67
C PRO A 152 -6.08 14.64 15.85
N ASP A 153 -7.28 15.17 15.67
CA ASP A 153 -8.55 14.49 16.05
C ASP A 153 -9.11 13.57 14.96
N ILE A 154 -8.42 13.45 13.83
CA ILE A 154 -8.83 12.60 12.72
C ILE A 154 -7.92 11.37 12.69
N PRO A 155 -8.44 10.18 13.01
CA PRO A 155 -7.68 8.94 12.87
C PRO A 155 -7.19 8.79 11.43
N VAL A 156 -5.95 8.32 11.27
CA VAL A 156 -5.38 7.95 9.98
C VAL A 156 -5.03 6.47 9.99
N THR A 157 -5.32 5.80 8.89
CA THR A 157 -4.91 4.41 8.66
C THR A 157 -4.25 4.35 7.29
N VAL A 158 -3.05 3.78 7.23
CA VAL A 158 -2.36 3.49 5.97
C VAL A 158 -2.34 1.97 5.80
N LYS A 159 -2.69 1.51 4.60
CA LYS A 159 -2.67 0.09 4.24
C LYS A 159 -1.85 -0.16 2.99
N GLU A 160 -1.19 -1.30 2.99
CA GLU A 160 -0.56 -1.93 1.84
C GLU A 160 -1.32 -3.21 1.50
N GLY A 161 -2.15 -3.17 0.45
CA GLY A 161 -3.16 -4.20 0.26
C GLY A 161 -4.11 -4.26 1.47
N GLU A 162 -4.16 -5.41 2.14
CA GLU A 162 -4.95 -5.60 3.37
C GLU A 162 -4.16 -5.35 4.65
N ARG A 163 -2.82 -5.28 4.56
CA ARG A 163 -1.94 -5.06 5.72
C ARG A 163 -2.08 -3.62 6.21
N VAL A 164 -2.38 -3.44 7.48
CA VAL A 164 -2.34 -2.12 8.15
C VAL A 164 -0.89 -1.81 8.52
N LEU A 165 -0.44 -0.61 8.18
CA LEU A 165 0.85 -0.08 8.61
C LEU A 165 0.66 0.70 9.90
N GLU A 166 1.43 0.35 10.92
CA GLU A 166 1.54 1.17 12.12
C GLU A 166 2.44 2.38 11.83
N PRO A 167 2.07 3.59 12.31
CA PRO A 167 2.99 4.71 12.28
C PRO A 167 4.27 4.38 13.03
N VAL A 168 5.41 4.75 12.47
CA VAL A 168 6.72 4.62 13.13
C VAL A 168 6.86 5.65 14.25
N GLY A 169 6.22 6.82 14.07
CA GLY A 169 6.16 7.86 15.08
C GLY A 169 5.04 8.85 14.84
N THR A 170 4.67 9.54 15.91
CA THR A 170 3.70 10.63 15.86
C THR A 170 4.17 11.78 16.73
N GLN A 171 4.04 13.02 16.24
CA GLN A 171 4.44 14.22 16.98
C GLN A 171 3.50 15.39 16.64
N ALA A 172 3.22 16.26 17.60
CA ALA A 172 2.51 17.50 17.34
C ALA A 172 3.38 18.44 16.49
N THR A 173 2.77 19.14 15.53
CA THR A 173 3.46 20.21 14.80
C THR A 173 3.71 21.39 15.74
N GLY A 174 4.88 22.03 15.60
CA GLY A 174 5.25 23.16 16.45
C GLY A 174 4.29 24.36 16.34
N PRO A 175 4.32 25.29 17.33
CA PRO A 175 3.39 26.41 17.41
C PRO A 175 3.57 27.47 16.30
N PHE A 176 4.60 27.32 15.47
CA PHE A 176 4.82 28.19 14.30
C PHE A 176 3.82 27.92 13.17
N CYS A 177 3.09 26.80 13.20
CA CYS A 177 2.13 26.44 12.17
C CYS A 177 0.69 26.44 12.68
N ASP A 178 -0.12 27.32 12.12
CA ASP A 178 -1.55 27.34 12.42
C ASP A 178 -2.34 26.32 11.61
N GLY A 179 -1.92 26.01 10.39
CA GLY A 179 -2.65 25.10 9.50
C GLY A 179 -2.31 23.61 9.65
N LEU A 180 -1.26 23.25 10.38
CA LEU A 180 -0.85 21.87 10.65
C LEU A 180 -0.63 21.69 12.14
N LYS A 181 -1.12 20.57 12.69
CA LYS A 181 -1.15 20.29 14.13
C LYS A 181 -0.58 18.94 14.50
N GLN A 182 -0.53 17.99 13.56
CA GLN A 182 -0.07 16.64 13.80
C GLN A 182 0.82 16.16 12.66
N MET A 183 1.87 15.43 13.00
CA MET A 183 2.79 14.76 12.08
C MET A 183 2.72 13.26 12.36
N VAL A 184 2.50 12.46 11.31
CA VAL A 184 2.42 11.01 11.41
C VAL A 184 3.44 10.42 10.45
N GLY A 185 4.49 9.81 11.00
CA GLY A 185 5.61 9.24 10.26
C GLY A 185 5.38 7.79 9.89
N TYR A 186 5.66 7.46 8.63
CA TYR A 186 5.63 6.11 8.08
C TYR A 186 6.92 5.82 7.32
N GLU A 187 7.25 4.55 7.23
CA GLU A 187 8.26 4.06 6.29
C GLU A 187 7.54 3.41 5.12
N LEU A 188 7.77 3.95 3.93
CA LEU A 188 7.09 3.49 2.72
C LEU A 188 8.14 3.09 1.69
N THR A 189 7.75 2.22 0.78
CA THR A 189 8.61 1.62 -0.25
C THR A 189 8.24 2.16 -1.61
N ASP A 190 9.26 2.47 -2.41
CA ASP A 190 9.09 2.99 -3.78
C ASP A 190 8.11 2.14 -4.60
N LYS A 191 7.29 2.82 -5.41
CA LYS A 191 6.28 2.28 -6.31
C LYS A 191 5.11 1.55 -5.66
N VAL A 192 5.13 1.31 -4.36
CA VAL A 192 3.99 0.72 -3.66
C VAL A 192 2.82 1.69 -3.64
N GLN A 193 1.63 1.16 -3.94
CA GLN A 193 0.38 1.88 -3.84
C GLN A 193 -0.31 1.56 -2.52
N TYR A 194 -0.40 2.57 -1.66
CA TYR A 194 -1.06 2.52 -0.38
C TYR A 194 -2.50 3.02 -0.46
N THR A 195 -3.33 2.48 0.42
CA THR A 195 -4.66 3.02 0.72
C THR A 195 -4.56 3.80 2.00
N VAL A 196 -4.90 5.09 1.95
CA VAL A 196 -4.92 5.93 3.14
C VAL A 196 -6.36 6.28 3.45
N THR A 197 -6.74 6.10 4.71
CA THR A 197 -8.09 6.37 5.21
C THR A 197 -8.02 7.36 6.37
N PHE A 198 -8.88 8.38 6.33
CA PHE A 198 -9.12 9.32 7.40
C PHE A 198 -10.49 9.09 8.02
N GLY A 199 -10.57 9.25 9.34
CA GLY A 199 -11.80 9.06 10.10
C GLY A 199 -12.02 7.61 10.56
N PRO A 200 -13.20 7.30 11.12
CA PRO A 200 -14.37 8.16 11.21
C PRO A 200 -14.16 9.38 12.13
N THR A 201 -14.75 10.53 11.76
CA THR A 201 -14.63 11.81 12.49
C THR A 201 -15.87 12.70 12.33
N ALA A 202 -16.09 13.68 13.20
CA ALA A 202 -17.14 14.69 13.01
C ALA A 202 -16.77 15.79 12.00
N ASN A 203 -15.48 15.92 11.68
CA ASN A 203 -14.99 16.92 10.74
C ASN A 203 -15.33 16.53 9.30
N THR A 204 -15.82 17.47 8.50
CA THR A 204 -16.15 17.21 7.08
C THR A 204 -14.97 17.43 6.14
N GLY A 205 -13.81 17.81 6.66
CA GLY A 205 -12.60 18.05 5.88
C GLY A 205 -11.35 18.12 6.74
N LEU A 206 -10.20 18.10 6.07
CA LEU A 206 -8.86 18.06 6.66
C LEU A 206 -7.87 18.81 5.73
N GLY A 207 -6.98 19.60 6.30
CA GLY A 207 -5.77 20.06 5.60
C GLY A 207 -4.69 18.98 5.70
N LEU A 208 -4.07 18.63 4.58
CA LEU A 208 -3.06 17.58 4.48
C LEU A 208 -1.86 18.09 3.69
N VAL A 209 -0.66 17.83 4.20
CA VAL A 209 0.60 17.89 3.42
C VAL A 209 1.29 16.54 3.55
N ILE A 210 1.90 16.05 2.48
CA ILE A 210 2.67 14.82 2.47
C ILE A 210 4.10 15.15 2.06
N GLU A 211 5.07 14.75 2.88
CA GLU A 211 6.49 14.91 2.58
C GLU A 211 7.23 13.59 2.63
N HIS A 212 8.33 13.52 1.87
CA HIS A 212 9.36 12.50 2.01
C HIS A 212 10.60 13.16 2.62
N LEU A 213 11.13 12.58 3.69
CA LEU A 213 12.31 13.07 4.38
C LEU A 213 13.56 12.46 3.72
N GLN A 214 14.56 13.29 3.41
CA GLN A 214 15.85 12.85 2.87
C GLN A 214 16.88 12.68 3.97
#